data_AF-A0A9W9F5Z8-F1
#
_entry.id   AF-A0A9W9F5Z8-F1
#
_cell.length_a   1.000
_cell.length_b   1.000
_cell.length_c   1.000
_cell.angle_alpha   90.00
_cell.angle_beta   90.00
_cell.angle_gamma   90.00
#
_symmetry.space_group_name_H-M   'P 1'
#
loop_
_entity.id
_entity.type
_entity.pdbx_description
1 polymer ?
#
loop_
_entity_poly.entity_id
_entity_poly.type
_entity_poly.pdbx_seq_one_letter_code
_entity_poly.pdbx_strand_id
1 'polypeptide(L)'
;MKSLAFLFAFLPATLASTCYWPNGDSAGENWIQCPNSVHCCAETEACLSNGLCVAGKYMTVYRGACTDKTWPIADCPRVCYEEITDSWANLYPCPSNNNEVFTCGTSGWSSGVCEAQLGNYTWVSANVTEAQVGVTISSSNSTSSNSSVTTTTSFVTVTSTHSGSGSSSNGSVALGAGLGAGLGVPLVIASAGLVWLYWRMRRQIQSLQQRLGAAETMRSVELPSRNFQAQELEAKPPPSEVASDVKPH
;
A
#
# COMPACT_ATOMS: atom_id res chain seq x y z
N MET A 1 -44.02 34.89 20.52
CA MET A 1 -43.21 33.65 20.63
C MET A 1 -42.14 33.71 19.55
N LYS A 2 -40.88 33.32 19.84
CA LYS A 2 -39.78 33.34 18.85
C LYS A 2 -39.35 31.90 18.57
N SER A 3 -39.50 31.42 17.34
CA SER A 3 -39.09 30.06 16.97
C SER A 3 -37.58 29.96 16.85
N LEU A 4 -36.96 29.09 17.66
CA LEU A 4 -35.57 28.67 17.51
C LEU A 4 -35.50 27.56 16.45
N ALA A 5 -35.03 27.89 15.25
CA ALA A 5 -34.74 26.90 14.21
C ALA A 5 -33.41 26.21 14.52
N PHE A 6 -33.45 24.94 14.96
CA PHE A 6 -32.26 24.13 15.12
C PHE A 6 -31.78 23.61 13.77
N LEU A 7 -30.64 24.13 13.30
CA LEU A 7 -29.90 23.57 12.17
C LEU A 7 -29.22 22.26 12.61
N PHE A 8 -29.81 21.13 12.24
CA PHE A 8 -29.15 19.83 12.36
C PHE A 8 -28.04 19.72 11.30
N ALA A 9 -26.79 19.84 11.74
CA ALA A 9 -25.64 19.56 10.90
C ALA A 9 -25.53 18.04 10.68
N PHE A 10 -25.93 17.56 9.50
CA PHE A 10 -25.63 16.20 9.06
C PHE A 10 -24.12 16.07 8.83
N LEU A 11 -23.41 15.46 9.78
CA LEU A 11 -22.09 14.90 9.51
C LEU A 11 -22.25 13.77 8.47
N PRO A 12 -21.41 13.72 7.42
CA PRO A 12 -21.40 12.57 6.52
C PRO A 12 -20.89 11.36 7.30
N ALA A 13 -21.78 10.40 7.56
CA ALA A 13 -21.41 9.13 8.15
C ALA A 13 -20.62 8.32 7.10
N THR A 14 -19.30 8.30 7.23
CA THR A 14 -18.44 7.36 6.50
C THR A 14 -18.79 5.95 6.95
N LEU A 15 -19.46 5.18 6.09
CA LEU A 15 -19.72 3.77 6.31
C LEU A 15 -18.38 3.03 6.34
N ALA A 16 -17.89 2.72 7.53
CA ALA A 16 -16.76 1.83 7.73
C ALA A 16 -17.20 0.40 7.35
N SER A 17 -16.92 0.03 6.11
CA SER A 17 -17.23 -1.28 5.56
C SER A 17 -16.40 -2.35 6.27
N THR A 18 -17.08 -3.29 6.93
CA THR A 18 -16.40 -4.45 7.52
C THR A 18 -15.96 -5.39 6.42
N CYS A 19 -14.72 -5.85 6.47
CA CYS A 19 -14.15 -6.79 5.51
C CYS A 19 -14.11 -8.20 6.09
N TYR A 20 -14.33 -9.21 5.26
CA TYR A 20 -14.47 -10.62 5.63
C TYR A 20 -13.54 -11.52 4.81
N TRP A 21 -13.09 -12.62 5.41
CA TRP A 21 -12.37 -13.72 4.75
C TRP A 21 -13.31 -14.69 4.02
N PRO A 22 -12.83 -15.55 3.10
CA PRO A 22 -13.65 -16.54 2.38
C PRO A 22 -14.49 -17.47 3.26
N ASN A 23 -14.05 -17.77 4.49
CA ASN A 23 -14.80 -18.55 5.48
C ASN A 23 -15.92 -17.74 6.18
N GLY A 24 -15.98 -16.43 5.94
CA GLY A 24 -16.92 -15.48 6.52
C GLY A 24 -16.48 -14.82 7.83
N ASP A 25 -15.30 -15.11 8.37
CA ASP A 25 -14.77 -14.41 9.54
C ASP A 25 -14.38 -12.96 9.22
N SER A 26 -14.33 -12.11 10.24
CA SER A 26 -13.91 -10.71 10.07
C SER A 26 -12.40 -10.62 9.85
N ALA A 27 -11.97 -9.81 8.88
CA ALA A 27 -10.56 -9.61 8.56
C ALA A 27 -9.83 -8.76 9.62
N GLY A 28 -10.56 -7.97 10.41
CA GLY A 28 -10.02 -7.02 11.38
C GLY A 28 -10.05 -5.57 10.88
N GLU A 29 -9.74 -4.62 11.77
CA GLU A 29 -9.89 -3.18 11.52
C GLU A 29 -8.85 -2.60 10.55
N ASN A 30 -7.71 -3.29 10.36
CA ASN A 30 -6.63 -2.88 9.46
C ASN A 30 -6.89 -3.24 7.97
N TRP A 31 -8.12 -3.64 7.62
CA TRP A 31 -8.54 -4.02 6.27
C TRP A 31 -9.58 -3.04 5.76
N ILE A 32 -9.26 -2.37 4.65
CA ILE A 32 -10.02 -1.23 4.15
C ILE A 32 -10.48 -1.52 2.73
N GLN A 33 -11.77 -1.26 2.46
CA GLN A 33 -12.37 -1.35 1.14
C GLN A 33 -11.67 -0.43 0.14
N CYS A 34 -11.28 -0.99 -1.00
CA CYS A 34 -10.70 -0.23 -2.10
C CYS A 34 -11.77 0.68 -2.76
N PRO A 35 -11.47 1.95 -3.07
CA PRO A 35 -12.47 2.89 -3.59
C PRO A 35 -13.18 2.41 -4.85
N ASN A 36 -14.50 2.56 -4.87
CA ASN A 36 -15.42 2.10 -5.94
C ASN A 36 -15.39 0.58 -6.19
N SER A 37 -15.04 -0.23 -5.19
CA SER A 37 -14.90 -1.69 -5.27
C SER A 37 -15.40 -2.39 -4.00
N VAL A 38 -15.54 -3.71 -4.01
CA VAL A 38 -15.88 -4.53 -2.81
C VAL A 38 -14.69 -5.29 -2.21
N HIS A 39 -13.56 -5.39 -2.91
CA HIS A 39 -12.36 -6.01 -2.32
C HIS A 39 -11.71 -5.06 -1.30
N CYS A 40 -11.08 -5.64 -0.28
CA CYS A 40 -10.35 -4.92 0.76
C CYS A 40 -8.88 -5.31 0.79
N CYS A 41 -8.01 -4.31 0.87
CA CYS A 41 -6.58 -4.48 1.08
C CYS A 41 -6.20 -4.08 2.52
N ALA A 42 -4.98 -4.43 2.95
CA ALA A 42 -4.46 -3.93 4.20
C ALA A 42 -4.25 -2.39 4.12
N GLU A 43 -4.39 -1.70 5.25
CA GLU A 43 -4.12 -0.26 5.36
C GLU A 43 -2.71 0.10 4.84
N THR A 44 -2.59 1.24 4.13
CA THR A 44 -1.38 1.72 3.42
C THR A 44 -0.91 0.92 2.20
N GLU A 45 -1.64 -0.12 1.77
CA GLU A 45 -1.28 -0.93 0.60
C GLU A 45 -2.09 -0.52 -0.66
N ALA A 46 -1.70 -1.04 -1.83
CA ALA A 46 -2.26 -0.59 -3.12
C ALA A 46 -3.33 -1.55 -3.67
N CYS A 47 -4.38 -1.00 -4.28
CA CYS A 47 -5.49 -1.73 -4.88
C CYS A 47 -5.29 -1.90 -6.39
N LEU A 48 -5.73 -3.05 -6.94
CA LEU A 48 -5.66 -3.38 -8.37
C LEU A 48 -7.06 -3.55 -8.99
N SER A 49 -7.17 -3.19 -10.27
CA SER A 49 -8.42 -3.27 -11.05
C SER A 49 -8.98 -4.68 -11.24
N ASN A 50 -8.22 -5.74 -10.91
CA ASN A 50 -8.63 -7.15 -11.02
C ASN A 50 -9.09 -7.77 -9.68
N GLY A 51 -9.20 -6.98 -8.61
CA GLY A 51 -9.60 -7.49 -7.30
C GLY A 51 -8.45 -7.73 -6.31
N LEU A 52 -7.20 -7.57 -6.72
CA LEU A 52 -6.02 -7.91 -5.91
C LEU A 52 -5.37 -6.69 -5.26
N CYS A 53 -4.47 -6.98 -4.32
CA CYS A 53 -3.74 -6.01 -3.51
C CYS A 53 -2.23 -6.15 -3.75
N VAL A 54 -1.46 -5.06 -3.65
CA VAL A 54 0.00 -5.08 -3.74
C VAL A 54 0.62 -4.59 -2.43
N ALA A 55 1.39 -5.47 -1.79
CA ALA A 55 1.98 -5.22 -0.49
C ALA A 55 3.15 -4.24 -0.57
N GLY A 56 3.06 -3.09 0.10
CA GLY A 56 4.00 -1.98 -0.07
C GLY A 56 5.44 -2.29 0.34
N LYS A 57 5.63 -3.27 1.24
CA LYS A 57 6.94 -3.64 1.80
C LYS A 57 7.80 -4.53 0.89
N TYR A 58 7.16 -5.40 0.11
CA TYR A 58 7.84 -6.45 -0.68
C TYR A 58 7.34 -6.54 -2.13
N MET A 59 6.38 -5.70 -2.53
CA MET A 59 5.71 -5.74 -3.84
C MET A 59 4.99 -7.06 -4.16
N THR A 60 4.74 -7.90 -3.14
CA THR A 60 3.95 -9.13 -3.25
C THR A 60 2.51 -8.79 -3.65
N VAL A 61 2.00 -9.40 -4.72
CA VAL A 61 0.58 -9.33 -5.04
C VAL A 61 -0.17 -10.41 -4.27
N TYR A 62 -1.35 -10.10 -3.75
CA TYR A 62 -2.13 -11.02 -2.92
C TYR A 62 -3.65 -10.77 -3.04
N ARG A 63 -4.45 -11.79 -2.71
CA ARG A 63 -5.89 -11.63 -2.45
C ARG A 63 -6.10 -11.21 -1.00
N GLY A 64 -6.66 -10.02 -0.81
CA GLY A 64 -7.13 -9.56 0.49
C GLY A 64 -8.47 -10.16 0.90
N ALA A 65 -9.30 -9.32 1.52
CA ALA A 65 -10.65 -9.65 2.00
C ALA A 65 -11.74 -9.09 1.06
N CYS A 66 -13.03 -9.31 1.36
CA CYS A 66 -14.15 -8.70 0.65
C CYS A 66 -15.16 -8.09 1.62
N THR A 67 -15.84 -7.00 1.25
CA THR A 67 -16.86 -6.36 2.10
C THR A 67 -18.17 -7.15 2.20
N ASP A 68 -18.42 -8.06 1.25
CA ASP A 68 -19.57 -8.97 1.31
C ASP A 68 -19.15 -10.33 1.91
N LYS A 69 -19.73 -10.65 3.08
CA LYS A 69 -19.50 -11.92 3.79
C LYS A 69 -19.94 -13.16 2.99
N THR A 70 -20.80 -13.02 1.99
CA THR A 70 -21.25 -14.12 1.11
C THR A 70 -20.27 -14.43 -0.03
N TRP A 71 -19.25 -13.60 -0.23
CA TRP A 71 -18.20 -13.77 -1.25
C TRP A 71 -18.72 -14.06 -2.69
N PRO A 72 -19.61 -13.21 -3.22
CA PRO A 72 -20.15 -13.36 -4.58
C PRO A 72 -19.05 -13.39 -5.64
N ILE A 73 -19.14 -14.37 -6.54
CA ILE A 73 -18.14 -14.64 -7.59
C ILE A 73 -18.03 -13.54 -8.66
N ALA A 74 -19.02 -12.65 -8.76
CA ALA A 74 -18.98 -11.53 -9.69
C ALA A 74 -18.12 -10.36 -9.19
N ASP A 75 -18.01 -10.19 -7.87
CA ASP A 75 -17.51 -8.96 -7.24
C ASP A 75 -16.27 -9.22 -6.35
N CYS A 76 -16.22 -10.36 -5.66
CA CYS A 76 -15.11 -10.74 -4.78
C CYS A 76 -14.06 -11.61 -5.49
N PRO A 77 -12.75 -11.35 -5.31
CA PRO A 77 -11.67 -12.04 -6.02
C PRO A 77 -11.52 -13.51 -5.58
N ARG A 78 -11.88 -14.47 -6.45
CA ARG A 78 -11.80 -15.92 -6.19
C ARG A 78 -10.36 -16.50 -6.19
N VAL A 79 -9.35 -15.65 -6.02
CA VAL A 79 -7.93 -16.01 -6.10
C VAL A 79 -7.51 -16.74 -4.83
N CYS A 80 -7.01 -17.96 -4.95
CA CYS A 80 -6.63 -18.83 -3.82
C CYS A 80 -7.76 -19.02 -2.79
N TYR A 81 -9.02 -19.04 -3.25
CA TYR A 81 -10.21 -18.96 -2.42
C TYR A 81 -10.43 -20.21 -1.54
N GLU A 82 -10.13 -21.39 -2.08
CA GLU A 82 -10.40 -22.68 -1.42
C GLU A 82 -9.15 -23.18 -0.65
N GLU A 83 -7.98 -22.71 -1.08
CA GLU A 83 -6.67 -23.03 -0.54
C GLU A 83 -6.36 -22.26 0.75
N ILE A 84 -6.83 -21.01 0.85
CA ILE A 84 -6.55 -20.10 1.98
C ILE A 84 -7.85 -19.35 2.31
N THR A 85 -8.60 -19.88 3.28
CA THR A 85 -9.99 -19.45 3.56
C THR A 85 -10.14 -18.45 4.70
N ASP A 86 -9.12 -18.28 5.54
CA ASP A 86 -9.18 -17.63 6.87
C ASP A 86 -8.29 -16.38 7.00
N SER A 87 -7.62 -16.01 5.91
CA SER A 87 -6.52 -15.05 5.88
C SER A 87 -6.30 -14.51 4.46
N TRP A 88 -5.28 -13.66 4.26
CA TRP A 88 -4.91 -13.17 2.93
C TRP A 88 -4.02 -14.18 2.20
N ALA A 89 -4.13 -14.23 0.87
CA ALA A 89 -3.45 -15.21 0.04
C ALA A 89 -2.45 -14.56 -0.93
N ASN A 90 -1.17 -14.69 -0.66
CA ASN A 90 -0.07 -14.20 -1.50
C ASN A 90 0.07 -15.05 -2.79
N LEU A 91 0.49 -14.38 -3.86
CA LEU A 91 0.83 -14.98 -5.14
C LEU A 91 2.35 -15.03 -5.32
N TYR A 92 2.92 -16.23 -5.34
CA TYR A 92 4.36 -16.45 -5.49
C TYR A 92 4.72 -16.89 -6.92
N PRO A 93 5.69 -16.24 -7.59
CA PRO A 93 6.21 -16.71 -8.86
C PRO A 93 7.17 -17.89 -8.60
N CYS A 94 6.75 -19.10 -8.97
CA CYS A 94 7.52 -20.32 -8.74
C CYS A 94 8.32 -20.74 -9.99
N PRO A 95 9.58 -21.24 -9.86
CA PRO A 95 10.42 -21.62 -11.01
C PRO A 95 9.84 -22.75 -11.88
N SER A 96 8.89 -23.52 -11.34
CA SER A 96 8.15 -24.58 -12.02
C SER A 96 7.00 -24.09 -12.89
N ASN A 97 6.59 -22.83 -12.74
CA ASN A 97 5.37 -22.31 -13.34
C ASN A 97 5.64 -21.71 -14.73
N ASN A 98 4.62 -21.71 -15.58
CA ASN A 98 4.64 -20.95 -16.82
C ASN A 98 4.58 -19.43 -16.54
N ASN A 99 4.87 -18.60 -17.54
CA ASN A 99 4.54 -17.17 -17.45
C ASN A 99 3.07 -16.95 -17.06
N GLU A 100 2.82 -15.87 -16.31
CA GLU A 100 1.53 -15.53 -15.70
C GLU A 100 0.95 -16.52 -14.66
N VAL A 101 1.58 -17.66 -14.36
CA VAL A 101 1.06 -18.62 -13.35
C VAL A 101 1.78 -18.44 -12.00
N PHE A 102 1.00 -18.12 -10.97
CA PHE A 102 1.47 -17.90 -9.59
C PHE A 102 0.93 -18.98 -8.66
N THR A 103 1.72 -19.39 -7.67
CA THR A 103 1.33 -20.37 -6.65
C THR A 103 0.82 -19.67 -5.40
N CYS A 104 -0.28 -20.17 -4.85
CA CYS A 104 -0.93 -19.68 -3.66
C CYS A 104 -0.10 -19.97 -2.39
N GLY A 105 0.03 -18.98 -1.51
CA GLY A 105 0.67 -19.17 -0.20
C GLY A 105 0.25 -18.11 0.82
N THR A 106 0.41 -18.43 2.10
CA THR A 106 0.27 -17.45 3.20
C THR A 106 1.58 -16.66 3.36
N SER A 107 1.91 -16.13 4.54
CA SER A 107 3.22 -15.53 4.80
C SER A 107 4.32 -16.60 4.83
N GLY A 108 5.18 -16.65 3.81
CA GLY A 108 6.28 -17.60 3.73
C GLY A 108 7.42 -17.18 2.79
N TRP A 109 8.43 -18.05 2.70
CA TRP A 109 9.53 -17.94 1.73
C TRP A 109 9.13 -18.68 0.45
N SER A 110 9.46 -18.11 -0.72
CA SER A 110 8.99 -18.64 -2.01
C SER A 110 9.32 -20.12 -2.20
N SER A 111 10.52 -20.58 -1.80
CA SER A 111 10.91 -22.00 -1.88
C SER A 111 9.90 -22.93 -1.20
N GLY A 112 9.55 -22.66 0.06
CA GLY A 112 8.60 -23.49 0.80
C GLY A 112 7.18 -23.45 0.25
N VAL A 113 6.75 -22.33 -0.34
CA VAL A 113 5.43 -22.23 -1.00
C VAL A 113 5.41 -23.00 -2.33
N CYS A 114 6.48 -22.88 -3.12
CA CYS A 114 6.64 -23.61 -4.38
C CYS A 114 6.82 -25.12 -4.20
N GLU A 115 7.36 -25.56 -3.07
CA GLU A 115 7.42 -26.97 -2.65
C GLU A 115 6.06 -27.47 -2.12
N ALA A 116 5.29 -26.62 -1.43
CA ALA A 116 3.98 -26.97 -0.87
C ALA A 116 2.84 -27.06 -1.91
N GLN A 117 2.94 -26.31 -3.03
CA GLN A 117 2.04 -26.39 -4.19
C GLN A 117 0.54 -26.28 -3.85
N LEU A 118 0.17 -25.42 -2.87
CA LEU A 118 -1.19 -25.35 -2.30
C LEU A 118 -2.30 -25.12 -3.35
N GLY A 119 -1.99 -24.35 -4.39
CA GLY A 119 -2.87 -24.09 -5.54
C GLY A 119 -2.18 -23.15 -6.53
N ASN A 120 -2.70 -23.05 -7.76
CA ASN A 120 -2.14 -22.20 -8.81
C ASN A 120 -3.21 -21.28 -9.42
N TYR A 121 -2.86 -20.00 -9.55
CA TYR A 121 -3.69 -18.96 -10.15
C TYR A 121 -3.02 -18.41 -11.42
N THR A 122 -3.81 -18.21 -12.49
CA THR A 122 -3.35 -17.55 -13.71
C THR A 122 -3.67 -16.08 -13.66
N TRP A 123 -2.67 -15.23 -13.88
CA TRP A 123 -2.76 -13.78 -13.74
C TRP A 123 -3.72 -13.14 -14.75
N VAL A 124 -4.73 -12.45 -14.22
CA VAL A 124 -5.57 -11.52 -15.00
C VAL A 124 -4.94 -10.13 -14.95
N SER A 125 -4.70 -9.53 -16.11
CA SER A 125 -4.09 -8.20 -16.26
C SER A 125 -4.79 -7.12 -15.43
N ALA A 126 -4.03 -6.28 -14.74
CA ALA A 126 -4.55 -5.22 -13.88
C ALA A 126 -3.72 -3.94 -13.96
N ASN A 127 -4.42 -2.82 -13.74
CA ASN A 127 -3.82 -1.53 -13.42
C ASN A 127 -3.94 -1.27 -11.90
N VAL A 128 -3.03 -0.47 -11.36
CA VAL A 128 -3.19 0.11 -10.02
C VAL A 128 -4.33 1.12 -10.07
N THR A 129 -5.38 0.90 -9.27
CA THR A 129 -6.53 1.82 -9.14
C THR A 129 -6.33 2.81 -8.01
N GLU A 130 -5.76 2.35 -6.91
CA GLU A 130 -5.46 3.14 -5.71
C GLU A 130 -4.03 2.80 -5.25
N ALA A 131 -3.22 3.81 -4.95
CA ALA A 131 -1.94 3.62 -4.27
C ALA A 131 -1.86 4.63 -3.13
N GLN A 132 -2.07 4.17 -1.89
CA GLN A 132 -1.94 5.05 -0.73
C GLN A 132 -0.48 5.42 -0.51
N VAL A 133 -0.14 6.67 -0.81
CA VAL A 133 1.14 7.25 -0.42
C VAL A 133 1.14 7.37 1.11
N GLY A 134 2.15 6.81 1.78
CA GLY A 134 2.33 6.88 3.25
C GLY A 134 2.62 8.27 3.82
N VAL A 135 2.17 9.33 3.14
CA VAL A 135 2.14 10.72 3.61
C VAL A 135 0.68 11.06 3.89
N THR A 136 0.35 11.43 5.12
CA THR A 136 -1.00 11.79 5.55
C THR A 136 -1.44 13.12 4.91
N ILE A 137 -1.86 13.06 3.65
CA ILE A 137 -2.49 14.18 2.95
C ILE A 137 -3.95 14.25 3.42
N SER A 138 -4.28 15.28 4.18
CA SER A 138 -5.68 15.60 4.50
C SER A 138 -6.46 15.89 3.22
N SER A 139 -7.26 14.93 2.77
CA SER A 139 -7.98 14.99 1.49
C SER A 139 -9.08 16.06 1.50
N SER A 140 -8.81 17.22 0.89
CA SER A 140 -9.82 18.23 0.61
C SER A 140 -10.67 17.80 -0.61
N ASN A 141 -11.92 17.43 -0.36
CA ASN A 141 -12.86 16.99 -1.39
C ASN A 141 -12.98 18.01 -2.54
N SER A 142 -12.43 17.65 -3.71
CA SER A 142 -12.63 18.38 -4.96
C SER A 142 -13.87 17.81 -5.66
N THR A 143 -15.04 18.39 -5.40
CA THR A 143 -16.31 17.94 -5.99
C THR A 143 -16.44 18.36 -7.45
N SER A 144 -16.07 17.47 -8.37
CA SER A 144 -16.26 17.64 -9.82
C SER A 144 -17.75 17.58 -10.19
N SER A 145 -18.43 18.73 -10.16
CA SER A 145 -19.85 18.86 -10.51
C SER A 145 -20.09 18.75 -12.02
N ASN A 146 -20.43 17.55 -12.50
CA ASN A 146 -20.76 17.31 -13.91
C ASN A 146 -22.19 17.77 -14.25
N SER A 147 -22.34 19.05 -14.60
CA SER A 147 -23.64 19.67 -14.92
C SER A 147 -24.27 19.12 -16.22
N SER A 148 -25.41 18.45 -16.09
CA SER A 148 -26.24 18.05 -17.24
C SER A 148 -27.01 19.26 -17.81
N VAL A 149 -26.81 19.55 -19.09
CA VAL A 149 -27.55 20.60 -19.81
C VAL A 149 -28.92 20.06 -20.22
N THR A 150 -30.00 20.76 -19.85
CA THR A 150 -31.36 20.48 -20.32
C THR A 150 -31.93 21.74 -20.97
N THR A 151 -32.50 21.62 -22.17
CA THR A 151 -32.70 22.76 -23.09
C THR A 151 -34.17 23.14 -23.30
N THR A 152 -34.59 24.23 -22.64
CA THR A 152 -35.52 25.28 -23.14
C THR A 152 -36.97 24.95 -23.52
N THR A 153 -37.83 25.99 -23.44
CA THR A 153 -39.24 26.14 -23.88
C THR A 153 -40.34 25.74 -22.89
N SER A 154 -41.41 26.53 -22.67
CA SER A 154 -41.71 27.94 -23.02
C SER A 154 -42.92 28.49 -22.19
N PHE A 155 -43.13 29.82 -22.17
CA PHE A 155 -44.34 30.61 -21.77
C PHE A 155 -44.98 30.34 -20.38
N VAL A 156 -45.68 31.27 -19.69
CA VAL A 156 -46.53 32.44 -20.06
C VAL A 156 -46.29 33.66 -19.13
N THR A 157 -46.69 34.85 -19.59
CA THR A 157 -46.69 36.19 -18.96
C THR A 157 -47.56 36.36 -17.69
N VAL A 158 -47.23 37.35 -16.83
CA VAL A 158 -48.15 38.44 -16.37
C VAL A 158 -47.36 39.56 -15.64
N THR A 159 -47.90 40.78 -15.66
CA THR A 159 -47.26 42.08 -15.33
C THR A 159 -47.44 42.53 -13.85
N SER A 160 -46.50 43.29 -13.25
CA SER A 160 -46.76 44.61 -12.60
C SER A 160 -45.58 45.24 -11.82
N THR A 161 -45.19 46.44 -12.28
CA THR A 161 -44.55 47.60 -11.60
C THR A 161 -44.32 47.64 -10.08
N HIS A 162 -43.11 48.04 -9.65
CA HIS A 162 -42.91 49.39 -9.05
C HIS A 162 -41.43 49.87 -9.03
N SER A 163 -41.24 51.17 -8.78
CA SER A 163 -39.98 51.92 -8.95
C SER A 163 -39.11 52.04 -7.69
N GLY A 164 -37.80 52.28 -7.85
CA GLY A 164 -36.89 52.66 -6.76
C GLY A 164 -35.50 53.08 -7.25
N SER A 165 -35.16 54.37 -7.14
CA SER A 165 -33.89 54.97 -7.62
C SER A 165 -32.94 55.34 -6.46
N GLY A 166 -31.62 55.22 -6.65
CA GLY A 166 -30.65 55.70 -5.63
C GLY A 166 -29.17 55.72 -6.07
N SER A 167 -28.45 56.75 -5.64
CA SER A 167 -26.99 56.96 -5.75
C SER A 167 -26.60 58.06 -4.74
N SER A 168 -25.35 58.35 -4.36
CA SER A 168 -24.00 57.98 -4.87
C SER A 168 -23.05 57.84 -3.64
N SER A 169 -21.71 57.70 -3.66
CA SER A 169 -20.62 57.59 -4.67
C SER A 169 -19.32 57.16 -3.94
N ASN A 170 -18.26 56.80 -4.68
CA ASN A 170 -16.82 56.94 -4.34
C ASN A 170 -16.34 56.83 -2.87
N GLY A 171 -15.48 55.84 -2.60
CA GLY A 171 -14.66 55.77 -1.39
C GLY A 171 -13.41 54.91 -1.58
N SER A 172 -12.26 55.53 -1.87
CA SER A 172 -11.01 54.85 -2.23
C SER A 172 -9.84 55.20 -1.29
N VAL A 173 -8.97 54.22 -1.03
CA VAL A 173 -7.66 54.32 -0.33
C VAL A 173 -7.71 54.53 1.20
N ALA A 174 -7.60 53.43 1.97
CA ALA A 174 -7.25 53.48 3.41
C ALA A 174 -6.80 52.12 4.05
N LEU A 175 -6.10 51.20 3.34
CA LEU A 175 -5.73 49.87 3.88
C LEU A 175 -4.24 49.47 3.68
N GLY A 176 -3.33 50.43 3.57
CA GLY A 176 -1.92 50.20 3.21
C GLY A 176 -0.93 49.93 4.35
N ALA A 177 -1.35 49.91 5.63
CA ALA A 177 -0.43 49.99 6.77
C ALA A 177 -0.78 49.04 7.93
N GLY A 178 -0.65 47.72 7.72
CA GLY A 178 -1.02 46.72 8.75
C GLY A 178 -0.33 45.34 8.72
N LEU A 179 0.66 45.10 7.84
CA LEU A 179 1.20 43.75 7.61
C LEU A 179 2.72 43.60 7.88
N GLY A 180 3.39 44.64 8.38
CA GLY A 180 4.87 44.70 8.44
C GLY A 180 5.56 43.96 9.60
N ALA A 181 4.84 43.44 10.60
CA ALA A 181 5.43 43.00 11.87
C ALA A 181 5.20 41.52 12.25
N GLY A 182 4.46 40.73 11.46
CA GLY A 182 4.00 39.40 11.88
C GLY A 182 4.97 38.23 11.62
N LEU A 183 5.90 38.34 10.66
CA LEU A 183 6.58 37.16 10.08
C LEU A 183 7.96 36.83 10.70
N GLY A 184 8.57 37.72 11.49
CA GLY A 184 9.89 37.48 12.05
C GLY A 184 9.92 36.36 13.10
N VAL A 185 8.94 36.34 14.01
CA VAL A 185 8.85 35.37 15.12
C VAL A 185 8.76 33.90 14.64
N PRO A 186 7.84 33.50 13.73
CA PRO A 186 7.78 32.10 13.28
C PRO A 186 9.04 31.66 12.54
N LEU A 187 9.70 32.55 11.79
CA LEU A 187 10.95 32.23 11.07
C LEU A 187 12.13 31.95 12.03
N VAL A 188 12.23 32.73 13.11
CA VAL A 188 13.25 32.52 14.16
C VAL A 188 12.98 31.21 14.91
N ILE A 189 11.72 30.91 15.25
CA ILE A 189 11.36 29.64 15.91
C ILE A 189 11.65 28.44 15.00
N ALA A 190 11.29 28.50 13.71
CA ALA A 190 11.54 27.43 12.75
C ALA A 190 13.04 27.16 12.55
N SER A 191 13.85 28.21 12.41
CA SER A 191 15.30 28.07 12.24
C SER A 191 15.99 27.54 13.50
N ALA A 192 15.61 28.00 14.70
CA ALA A 192 16.09 27.43 15.95
C ALA A 192 15.71 25.94 16.10
N GLY A 193 14.48 25.57 15.70
CA GLY A 193 14.02 24.19 15.65
C GLY A 193 14.86 23.31 14.73
N LEU A 194 15.15 23.76 13.51
CA LEU A 194 16.04 23.04 12.58
C LEU A 194 17.45 22.83 13.15
N VAL A 195 18.04 23.86 13.75
CA VAL A 195 19.38 23.76 14.37
C VAL A 195 19.39 22.75 15.52
N TRP A 196 18.36 22.77 16.38
CA TRP A 196 18.23 21.81 17.48
C TRP A 196 18.03 20.37 16.99
N LEU A 197 17.19 20.16 15.98
CA LEU A 197 16.99 18.85 15.35
C LEU A 197 18.29 18.33 14.70
N TYR A 198 19.03 19.17 13.98
CA TYR A 198 20.31 18.81 13.37
C TYR A 198 21.37 18.44 14.42
N TRP A 199 21.45 19.19 15.53
CA TRP A 199 22.32 18.85 16.67
C TRP A 199 21.92 17.54 17.35
N ARG A 200 20.61 17.30 17.56
CA ARG A 200 20.09 16.05 18.13
C ARG A 200 20.41 14.86 17.24
N MET A 201 20.20 14.98 15.93
CA MET A 201 20.50 13.95 14.94
C MET A 201 22.01 13.65 14.87
N ARG A 202 22.89 14.67 14.86
CA ARG A 202 24.34 14.45 14.94
C ARG A 202 24.77 13.68 16.18
N ARG A 203 24.21 13.99 17.36
CA ARG A 203 24.50 13.24 18.61
C ARG A 203 24.04 11.78 18.54
N GLN A 204 22.95 11.48 17.84
CA GLN A 204 22.49 10.10 17.62
C GLN A 204 23.37 9.34 16.62
N ILE A 205 23.83 10.00 15.54
CA ILE A 205 24.75 9.38 14.56
C ILE A 205 26.10 9.03 15.23
N GLN A 206 26.59 9.88 16.14
CA GLN A 206 27.83 9.61 16.89
C GLN A 206 27.72 8.37 17.77
N SER A 207 26.59 8.13 18.46
CA SER A 207 26.41 6.92 19.28
C SER A 207 26.17 5.66 18.44
N LEU A 208 25.62 5.79 17.23
CA LEU A 208 25.58 4.68 16.25
C LEU A 208 26.99 4.31 15.76
N GLN A 209 27.83 5.30 15.42
CA GLN A 209 29.22 5.03 15.02
C GLN A 209 30.05 4.36 16.14
N GLN A 210 29.85 4.76 17.40
CA GLN A 210 30.47 4.06 18.53
C GLN A 210 30.00 2.60 18.68
N ARG A 211 28.71 2.33 18.47
CA ARG A 211 28.17 0.96 18.50
C ARG A 211 28.72 0.08 17.36
N LEU A 212 28.86 0.64 16.16
CA LEU A 212 29.43 -0.06 15.01
C LEU A 212 30.92 -0.38 15.24
N GLY A 213 31.72 0.60 15.68
CA GLY A 213 33.14 0.37 15.98
C GLY A 213 33.37 -0.65 17.10
N ALA A 214 32.52 -0.67 18.14
CA ALA A 214 32.57 -1.69 19.18
C ALA A 214 32.21 -3.10 18.67
N ALA A 215 31.21 -3.21 17.78
CA ALA A 215 30.84 -4.48 17.16
C ALA A 215 31.94 -5.00 16.22
N GLU A 216 32.58 -4.11 15.45
CA GLU A 216 33.68 -4.47 14.55
C GLU A 216 34.94 -4.90 15.32
N THR A 217 35.23 -4.25 16.46
CA THR A 217 36.32 -4.64 17.37
C THR A 217 36.12 -6.05 17.96
N MET A 218 34.88 -6.44 18.28
CA MET A 218 34.59 -7.83 18.67
C MET A 218 34.73 -8.80 17.50
N ARG A 219 34.33 -8.41 16.29
CA ARG A 219 34.42 -9.26 15.09
C ARG A 219 35.85 -9.59 14.67
N SER A 220 36.83 -8.74 14.97
CA SER A 220 38.26 -9.00 14.70
C SER A 220 38.92 -10.02 15.62
N VAL A 221 38.28 -10.45 16.71
CA VAL A 221 38.86 -11.41 17.66
C VAL A 221 38.59 -12.87 17.27
N GLU A 222 37.49 -13.14 16.54
CA GLU A 222 36.96 -14.50 16.36
C GLU A 222 37.12 -15.05 14.93
N LEU A 223 38.34 -14.98 14.39
CA LEU A 223 38.76 -15.70 13.19
C LEU A 223 39.98 -16.60 13.48
N PRO A 224 39.79 -17.77 14.13
CA PRO A 224 40.84 -18.77 14.23
C PRO A 224 41.20 -19.30 12.84
N SER A 225 42.49 -19.31 12.51
CA SER A 225 42.98 -19.69 11.18
C SER A 225 42.71 -21.18 10.87
N ARG A 226 41.65 -21.47 10.12
CA ARG A 226 41.43 -22.80 9.52
C ARG A 226 42.34 -22.96 8.31
N ASN A 227 43.46 -23.64 8.54
CA ASN A 227 44.39 -24.04 7.47
C ASN A 227 43.64 -24.73 6.30
N PHE A 228 43.70 -24.11 5.13
CA PHE A 228 43.25 -24.71 3.88
C PHE A 228 44.38 -25.57 3.31
N GLN A 229 44.55 -26.80 3.84
CA GLN A 229 45.29 -27.81 3.08
C GLN A 229 44.43 -28.25 1.91
N ALA A 230 44.89 -27.95 0.69
CA ALA A 230 44.36 -28.61 -0.50
C ALA A 230 44.73 -30.10 -0.41
N GLN A 231 43.74 -30.98 -0.37
CA GLN A 231 43.95 -32.38 -0.72
C GLN A 231 43.83 -32.51 -2.24
N GLU A 232 44.96 -32.76 -2.88
CA GLU A 232 45.01 -33.13 -4.29
C GLU A 232 44.34 -34.50 -4.47
N LEU A 233 43.24 -34.55 -5.22
CA LEU A 233 42.44 -35.76 -5.39
C LEU A 233 43.06 -36.62 -6.50
N GLU A 234 44.15 -37.31 -6.19
CA GLU A 234 44.90 -38.11 -7.15
C GLU A 234 44.05 -39.26 -7.74
N ALA A 235 43.60 -39.07 -8.99
CA ALA A 235 42.67 -39.96 -9.66
C ALA A 235 43.37 -41.23 -10.17
N LYS A 236 43.39 -42.28 -9.35
CA LYS A 236 43.92 -43.60 -9.75
C LYS A 236 43.11 -44.18 -10.94
N PRO A 237 43.74 -44.51 -12.08
CA PRO A 237 43.04 -45.08 -13.23
C PRO A 237 42.58 -46.53 -12.97
N PRO A 238 41.54 -47.01 -13.66
CA PRO A 238 41.06 -48.38 -13.54
C PRO A 238 42.08 -49.38 -14.14
N PRO A 239 42.21 -50.59 -13.58
CA PRO A 239 43.02 -51.65 -14.17
C PRO A 239 42.40 -52.14 -15.48
N SER A 240 43.24 -52.37 -16.48
CA SER A 240 42.86 -52.86 -17.80
C SER A 240 42.44 -54.33 -17.80
N GLU A 241 41.53 -54.70 -18.70
CA GLU A 241 41.17 -56.09 -18.99
C GLU A 241 42.39 -56.92 -19.45
N VAL A 242 42.42 -58.19 -19.06
CA VAL A 242 43.23 -59.23 -19.71
C VAL A 242 42.29 -60.39 -20.02
N ALA A 243 42.18 -60.75 -21.29
CA ALA A 243 41.29 -61.79 -21.76
C ALA A 243 41.99 -63.16 -21.89
N SER A 244 41.17 -64.22 -21.88
CA SER A 244 41.49 -65.59 -22.30
C SER A 244 42.49 -66.40 -21.46
N ASP A 245 42.02 -67.53 -20.93
CA ASP A 245 42.45 -68.83 -21.47
C ASP A 245 41.28 -69.84 -21.41
N VAL A 246 41.45 -71.02 -22.01
CA VAL A 246 40.38 -71.93 -22.47
C VAL A 246 40.74 -73.41 -22.24
N LYS A 247 39.71 -74.26 -22.04
CA LYS A 247 39.75 -75.75 -22.05
C LYS A 247 40.51 -76.41 -20.86
N PRO A 248 40.41 -77.74 -20.66
CA PRO A 248 39.15 -78.49 -20.48
C PRO A 248 39.22 -79.51 -19.31
N HIS A 249 38.07 -80.05 -18.88
CA HIS A 249 37.81 -81.49 -18.95
C HIS A 249 36.34 -81.84 -18.71
#